data_AF-A0A3D3HZG8-F1
#
_entry.id   AF-A0A3D3HZG8-F1
#
_cell.length_a   1.000
_cell.length_b   1.000
_cell.length_c   1.000
_cell.angle_alpha   90.00
_cell.angle_beta   90.00
_cell.angle_gamma   90.00
#
_symmetry.space_group_name_H-M   'P 1'
#
loop_
_entity.id
_entity.type
_entity.pdbx_description
1 polymer ?
#
loop_
_entity_poly.entity_id
_entity_poly.type
_entity_poly.pdbx_seq_one_letter_code
_entity_poly.pdbx_strand_id
1 'polypeptide(L)'
;DPEEYEKVSLVAGMVVPALRGKITLYDQEEPIFDHYGIEKDLDRLLLHKVWLKSGGYLVVDETEALTAIDVNTGKQVGSHSLNETILSTNMEAAREVCRQLRLRDMGG
;
A
#
# COMPACT_ATOMS: atom_id res chain seq x y z
N ASP A 1 13.17 -15.77 -10.75
CA ASP A 1 13.46 -15.89 -12.18
C ASP A 1 14.94 -15.55 -12.42
N PRO A 2 15.76 -16.54 -12.80
CA PRO A 2 17.18 -16.34 -13.09
C PRO A 2 17.45 -15.35 -14.23
N GLU A 3 16.62 -15.32 -15.27
CA GLU A 3 16.83 -14.41 -16.42
C GLU A 3 16.62 -12.95 -16.00
N GLU A 4 15.57 -12.68 -15.23
CA GLU A 4 15.30 -11.34 -14.70
C GLU A 4 16.38 -10.89 -13.71
N TYR A 5 16.92 -11.80 -12.88
CA TYR A 5 18.04 -11.50 -11.99
C TYR A 5 19.28 -11.01 -12.75
N GLU A 6 19.63 -11.67 -13.87
CA GLU A 6 20.78 -11.27 -14.69
C GLU A 6 20.55 -9.90 -15.34
N LYS A 7 19.35 -9.66 -15.89
CA LYS A 7 18.98 -8.37 -16.50
C LYS A 7 19.07 -7.23 -15.49
N VAL A 8 18.46 -7.38 -14.32
CA VAL A 8 18.46 -6.34 -13.27
C VAL A 8 19.88 -6.12 -12.73
N SER A 9 20.67 -7.17 -12.57
CA SER A 9 22.08 -7.07 -12.13
C SER A 9 22.96 -6.32 -13.14
N LEU A 10 22.74 -6.55 -14.43
CA LEU A 10 23.43 -5.84 -15.51
C LEU A 10 23.07 -4.35 -15.49
N VAL A 11 21.78 -4.03 -15.46
CA VAL A 11 21.29 -2.64 -15.40
C VAL A 11 21.81 -1.92 -14.16
N ALA A 12 21.72 -2.53 -12.98
CA ALA A 12 22.25 -1.95 -11.75
C ALA A 12 23.77 -1.72 -11.84
N GLY A 13 24.52 -2.63 -12.46
CA GLY A 13 25.95 -2.46 -12.70
C GLY A 13 26.31 -1.26 -13.59
N MET A 14 25.40 -0.84 -14.47
CA MET A 14 25.60 0.32 -15.37
C MET A 14 25.08 1.62 -14.76
N VAL A 15 23.92 1.59 -14.09
CA VAL A 15 23.20 2.80 -13.65
C VAL A 15 23.50 3.14 -12.19
N VAL A 16 23.54 2.15 -11.29
CA VAL A 16 23.76 2.36 -9.85
C VAL A 16 24.63 1.23 -9.26
N PRO A 17 25.95 1.21 -9.56
CA PRO A 17 26.83 0.07 -9.22
C PRO A 17 26.82 -0.30 -7.73
N ALA A 18 26.61 0.68 -6.85
CA ALA A 18 26.52 0.51 -5.40
C ALA A 18 25.36 -0.39 -4.94
N LEU A 19 24.30 -0.55 -5.76
CA LEU A 19 23.16 -1.41 -5.44
C LEU A 19 23.33 -2.85 -5.92
N ARG A 20 24.30 -3.13 -6.79
CA ARG A 20 24.48 -4.47 -7.37
C ARG A 20 24.66 -5.57 -6.32
N GLY A 21 25.42 -5.28 -5.26
CA GLY A 21 25.65 -6.22 -4.15
C GLY A 21 24.42 -6.46 -3.26
N LYS A 22 23.33 -5.71 -3.45
CA LYS A 22 22.06 -5.90 -2.73
C LYS A 22 21.04 -6.73 -3.50
N ILE A 23 21.33 -7.09 -4.75
CA ILE A 23 20.44 -7.89 -5.58
C ILE A 23 20.71 -9.37 -5.27
N THR A 24 19.68 -10.08 -4.84
CA THR A 24 19.75 -11.51 -4.52
C THR A 24 18.66 -12.25 -5.28
N LEU A 25 19.01 -13.36 -5.92
CA LEU A 25 18.02 -14.25 -6.50
C LEU A 25 17.29 -14.95 -5.37
N TYR A 26 15.96 -14.84 -5.36
CA TYR A 26 15.10 -15.61 -4.48
C TYR A 26 14.86 -16.98 -5.12
N ASP A 27 15.27 -18.05 -4.43
CA ASP A 27 15.36 -19.43 -4.92
C ASP A 27 14.58 -20.43 -4.06
N GLN A 28 13.76 -19.94 -3.13
CA GLN A 28 12.95 -20.78 -2.25
C GLN A 28 11.70 -21.30 -2.96
N GLU A 29 11.17 -22.43 -2.47
CA GLU A 29 9.93 -23.03 -3.00
C GLU A 29 8.68 -22.19 -2.72
N GLU A 30 8.61 -21.54 -1.56
CA GLU A 30 7.49 -20.66 -1.19
C GLU A 30 7.53 -19.36 -2.00
N PRO A 31 6.42 -18.88 -2.58
CA PRO A 31 6.39 -17.61 -3.32
C PRO A 31 6.92 -16.44 -2.48
N ILE A 32 7.67 -15.53 -3.12
CA ILE A 32 8.37 -14.45 -2.41
C ILE A 32 7.43 -13.55 -1.60
N PHE A 33 6.24 -13.25 -2.09
CA PHE A 33 5.27 -12.40 -1.37
C PHE A 33 4.62 -13.11 -0.19
N ASP A 34 4.39 -14.42 -0.28
CA ASP A 34 3.92 -15.23 0.84
C ASP A 34 4.96 -15.27 1.96
N HIS A 35 6.23 -15.51 1.58
CA HIS A 35 7.36 -15.54 2.51
C HIS A 35 7.49 -14.25 3.34
N TYR A 36 7.26 -13.09 2.71
CA TYR A 36 7.27 -11.79 3.40
C TYR A 36 5.91 -11.37 3.98
N GLY A 37 4.87 -12.19 3.84
CA GLY A 37 3.52 -11.90 4.33
C GLY A 37 2.82 -10.74 3.63
N ILE A 38 3.24 -10.40 2.41
CA ILE A 38 2.73 -9.27 1.61
C ILE A 38 1.45 -9.64 0.85
N GLU A 39 1.24 -10.93 0.55
CA GLU A 39 0.13 -11.39 -0.30
C GLU A 39 -1.24 -10.90 0.19
N LYS A 40 -1.49 -11.00 1.51
CA LYS A 40 -2.74 -10.53 2.13
C LYS A 40 -2.93 -9.02 2.02
N ASP A 41 -1.84 -8.26 2.04
CA ASP A 41 -1.91 -6.81 1.87
C ASP A 41 -2.16 -6.46 0.41
N LEU A 42 -1.63 -7.24 -0.55
CA LEU A 42 -1.92 -7.10 -1.97
C LEU A 42 -3.40 -7.34 -2.28
N ASP A 43 -3.99 -8.41 -1.75
CA ASP A 43 -5.42 -8.70 -1.87
C ASP A 43 -6.28 -7.55 -1.36
N ARG A 44 -5.89 -6.96 -0.22
CA ARG A 44 -6.58 -5.81 0.38
C ARG A 44 -6.43 -4.53 -0.43
N LEU A 45 -5.30 -4.34 -1.10
CA LEU A 45 -5.05 -3.16 -1.93
C LEU A 45 -6.03 -3.05 -3.09
N LEU A 46 -6.51 -4.17 -3.61
CA LEU A 46 -7.48 -4.20 -4.72
C LEU A 46 -8.92 -3.94 -4.28
N LEU A 47 -9.19 -3.90 -2.97
CA LEU A 47 -10.53 -3.68 -2.47
C LEU A 47 -10.95 -2.22 -2.60
N HIS A 48 -12.20 -2.02 -3.01
CA HIS A 48 -12.87 -0.72 -3.02
C HIS A 48 -12.88 -0.03 -1.64
N LYS A 49 -13.04 -0.83 -0.59
CA LYS A 49 -13.05 -0.38 0.82
C LYS A 49 -11.72 -0.67 1.49
N VAL A 50 -11.09 0.36 2.05
CA VAL A 50 -9.82 0.26 2.78
C VAL A 50 -10.06 0.51 4.26
N TRP A 51 -9.83 -0.48 5.11
CA TRP A 51 -10.03 -0.35 6.56
C TRP A 51 -8.86 0.38 7.22
N LEU A 52 -9.19 1.27 8.13
CA LEU A 52 -8.25 1.92 9.05
C LEU A 52 -8.13 1.07 10.32
N LYS A 53 -7.00 1.17 11.04
CA LYS A 53 -6.73 0.42 12.28
C LYS A 53 -7.71 0.78 13.39
N SER A 54 -8.19 2.03 13.39
CA SER A 54 -9.27 2.52 14.24
C SER A 54 -10.63 1.82 14.00
N GLY A 55 -10.81 1.17 12.85
CA GLY A 55 -12.11 0.60 12.45
C GLY A 55 -12.99 1.59 11.65
N GLY A 56 -12.49 2.81 11.42
CA GLY A 56 -12.92 3.62 10.29
C GLY A 56 -12.51 2.99 8.95
N TYR A 57 -12.90 3.59 7.84
CA TYR A 57 -12.52 3.11 6.51
C TYR A 57 -12.56 4.21 5.47
N LEU A 58 -11.80 4.00 4.39
CA LEU A 58 -11.86 4.78 3.18
C LEU A 58 -12.71 4.06 2.14
N VAL A 59 -13.38 4.82 1.30
CA VAL A 59 -13.98 4.36 0.04
C VAL A 59 -13.28 5.09 -1.08
N VAL A 60 -12.74 4.35 -2.06
CA VAL A 60 -11.98 4.90 -3.18
C VAL A 60 -12.74 4.64 -4.47
N ASP A 61 -13.25 5.70 -5.08
CA ASP A 61 -14.06 5.66 -6.31
C ASP A 61 -13.31 6.33 -7.47
N GLU A 62 -12.97 5.54 -8.48
CA GLU A 62 -12.39 6.05 -9.73
C GLU A 62 -13.50 6.42 -10.71
N THR A 63 -13.39 7.62 -11.29
CA THR A 63 -14.30 8.14 -12.32
C THR A 63 -13.49 8.53 -13.56
N GLU A 64 -14.15 8.99 -14.61
CA GLU A 64 -13.49 9.35 -15.88
C GLU A 64 -12.39 10.42 -15.73
N ALA A 65 -12.57 11.39 -14.84
CA ALA A 65 -11.70 12.57 -14.75
C ALA A 65 -11.07 12.78 -13.37
N LEU A 66 -11.51 12.03 -12.35
CA LEU A 66 -11.00 12.16 -10.99
C LEU A 66 -11.15 10.87 -10.21
N THR A 67 -10.36 10.74 -9.15
CA THR A 67 -10.56 9.75 -8.10
C THR A 67 -11.09 10.44 -6.85
N ALA A 68 -12.24 9.99 -6.36
CA ALA A 68 -12.83 10.46 -5.11
C ALA A 68 -12.46 9.52 -3.97
N ILE A 69 -12.09 10.08 -2.81
CA ILE A 69 -11.83 9.30 -1.60
C ILE A 69 -12.69 9.83 -0.46
N ASP A 70 -13.58 8.99 0.06
CA ASP A 70 -14.45 9.29 1.20
C ASP A 70 -13.91 8.67 2.50
N VAL A 71 -14.02 9.40 3.62
CA VAL A 71 -13.49 8.99 4.94
C VAL A 71 -14.64 8.76 5.90
N ASN A 72 -14.75 7.52 6.40
CA ASN A 72 -15.80 7.11 7.32
C ASN A 72 -15.20 6.74 8.68
N THR A 73 -15.73 7.33 9.76
CA THR A 73 -15.30 7.02 11.15
C THR A 73 -15.73 5.64 11.65
N GLY A 74 -16.58 4.94 10.89
CA GLY A 74 -17.12 3.63 11.27
C GLY A 74 -17.92 3.68 12.57
N LYS A 75 -18.01 2.55 13.28
CA LYS A 75 -18.76 2.41 14.54
C LYS A 75 -17.96 2.87 15.78
N GLN A 76 -16.79 3.47 15.60
CA GLN A 76 -15.90 3.78 16.71
C GLN A 76 -16.35 5.08 17.42
N VAL A 77 -17.29 4.95 18.35
CA VAL A 77 -17.69 5.99 19.29
C VAL A 77 -17.23 5.53 20.68
N GLY A 78 -15.91 5.48 20.89
CA GLY A 78 -15.32 5.15 22.19
C GLY A 78 -15.57 6.24 23.25
N SER A 79 -14.93 6.13 24.41
CA SER A 79 -15.05 7.10 25.53
C SER A 79 -14.53 8.51 25.25
N HIS A 80 -14.05 8.76 24.03
CA HIS A 80 -13.51 10.05 23.58
C HIS A 80 -14.62 10.94 23.04
N SER A 81 -14.37 12.25 23.03
CA SER A 81 -15.31 13.18 22.40
C SER A 81 -15.41 12.88 20.90
N LEU A 82 -16.58 13.13 20.30
CA LEU A 82 -16.79 12.97 18.86
C LEU A 82 -15.72 13.70 18.03
N ASN A 83 -15.33 14.90 18.46
CA ASN A 83 -14.32 15.70 17.77
C ASN A 83 -12.93 15.06 17.78
N GLU A 84 -12.53 14.45 18.90
CA GLU A 84 -11.27 13.71 18.99
C GLU A 84 -11.27 12.49 18.05
N THR A 85 -12.38 11.75 18.00
CA THR A 85 -12.55 10.60 17.09
C THR A 85 -12.42 11.04 15.63
N ILE A 86 -13.10 12.12 15.24
CA ILE A 86 -13.03 12.65 13.87
C ILE A 86 -11.59 13.05 13.52
N LEU A 87 -10.94 13.81 14.41
CA LEU A 87 -9.57 14.25 14.19
C LEU A 87 -8.61 13.06 14.04
N SER A 88 -8.67 12.08 14.95
CA SER A 88 -7.83 10.88 14.90
C SER A 88 -8.08 10.08 13.63
N THR A 89 -9.35 9.89 13.24
CA THR A 89 -9.72 9.18 12.01
C THR A 89 -9.13 9.88 10.78
N ASN A 90 -9.28 11.20 10.67
CA ASN A 90 -8.76 11.95 9.53
C ASN A 90 -7.22 11.91 9.45
N MET A 91 -6.53 11.96 10.58
CA MET A 91 -5.06 11.83 10.61
C MET A 91 -4.58 10.43 10.20
N GLU A 92 -5.35 9.39 10.51
CA GLU A 92 -5.07 8.04 10.03
C GLU A 92 -5.39 7.90 8.54
N ALA A 93 -6.57 8.36 8.12
CA ALA A 93 -7.01 8.40 6.74
C ALA A 93 -5.98 9.10 5.85
N ALA A 94 -5.46 10.27 6.23
CA ALA A 94 -4.46 11.00 5.44
C ALA A 94 -3.20 10.16 5.15
N ARG A 95 -2.72 9.41 6.15
CA ARG A 95 -1.55 8.52 5.97
C ARG A 95 -1.88 7.36 5.03
N GLU A 96 -3.06 6.77 5.20
CA GLU A 96 -3.49 5.65 4.36
C GLU A 96 -3.77 6.07 2.92
N VAL A 97 -4.37 7.24 2.69
CA VAL A 97 -4.54 7.83 1.36
C VAL A 97 -3.19 7.97 0.65
N CYS A 98 -2.18 8.57 1.31
CA CYS A 98 -0.85 8.66 0.71
C CYS A 98 -0.24 7.29 0.40
N ARG A 99 -0.52 6.26 1.21
CA ARG A 99 -0.07 4.89 0.97
C ARG A 99 -0.77 4.28 -0.25
N GLN A 100 -2.10 4.40 -0.33
CA GLN A 100 -2.91 3.89 -1.43
C GLN A 100 -2.55 4.55 -2.75
N LEU A 101 -2.33 5.88 -2.78
CA LEU A 101 -1.90 6.60 -3.99
C LEU A 101 -0.64 5.97 -4.60
N ARG A 102 0.37 5.66 -3.78
CA ARG A 102 1.61 5.03 -4.26
C ARG A 102 1.42 3.57 -4.67
N LEU A 103 0.60 2.82 -3.94
CA LEU A 103 0.47 1.37 -4.13
C LEU A 103 -0.47 1.00 -5.28
N ARG A 104 -1.44 1.86 -5.59
CA ARG A 104 -2.34 1.70 -6.74
C ARG A 104 -1.91 2.51 -7.97
N ASP A 105 -0.78 3.22 -7.87
CA ASP A 105 -0.31 4.13 -8.92
C ASP A 105 -1.41 5.13 -9.37
N MET A 106 -2.18 5.65 -8.40
CA MET A 106 -3.31 6.54 -8.69
C MET A 106 -2.79 7.90 -9.18
N GLY A 107 -3.14 8.23 -10.42
CA GLY A 107 -2.84 9.50 -11.07
C GLY A 107 -4.11 10.23 -11.52
N GLY A 108 -3.93 11.50 -11.87
CA GLY A 108 -4.96 12.44 -12.34
C GLY A 108 -4.31 13.77 -12.67
#